data_AF-A0A2E3BA22-F1
#
_entry.id   AF-A0A2E3BA22-F1
#
_cell.length_a   1.000
_cell.length_b   1.000
_cell.length_c   1.000
_cell.angle_alpha   90.00
_cell.angle_beta   90.00
_cell.angle_gamma   90.00
#
_symmetry.space_group_name_H-M   'P 1'
#
loop_
_entity.id
_entity.type
_entity.pdbx_description
1 polymer ?
#
loop_
_entity_poly.entity_id
_entity_poly.type
_entity_poly.pdbx_seq_one_letter_code
_entity_poly.pdbx_strand_id
1 'polypeptide(L)' 'MTTEQFEYWSLTIGVGVLIVFMFFIIYDLGKKSNAGKFGNFILFLALGLGMAGYLIKVILQYYME' A
#
# COMPACT_ATOMS: atom_id res chain seq x y z
N MET A 1 -23.48 9.29 12.69
CA MET A 1 -22.89 9.01 11.37
C MET A 1 -23.96 8.33 10.54
N THR A 2 -24.23 8.80 9.33
CA THR A 2 -25.05 8.03 8.38
C THR A 2 -24.32 6.73 8.04
N THR A 3 -25.06 5.70 7.62
CA THR A 3 -24.49 4.41 7.22
C THR A 3 -23.42 4.59 6.13
N GLU A 4 -23.69 5.47 5.16
CA GLU A 4 -22.77 5.82 4.06
C GLU A 4 -21.45 6.41 4.57
N GLN A 5 -21.50 7.31 5.55
CA GLN A 5 -20.31 7.96 6.07
C GLN A 5 -19.47 7.00 6.91
N PHE A 6 -20.12 6.08 7.63
CA PHE A 6 -19.42 5.00 8.32
C PHE A 6 -18.74 4.03 7.33
N GLU A 7 -19.43 3.64 6.27
CA GLU A 7 -18.87 2.79 5.21
C GLU A 7 -17.63 3.42 4.57
N TYR A 8 -17.73 4.68 4.16
CA TYR A 8 -16.61 5.41 3.55
C TYR A 8 -15.35 5.41 4.44
N TRP A 9 -15.50 5.80 5.70
CA TRP A 9 -14.38 5.87 6.64
C TRP A 9 -13.83 4.48 6.99
N SER A 10 -14.70 3.48 7.18
CA SER A 10 -14.28 2.11 7.49
C SER A 10 -13.49 1.47 6.35
N LEU A 11 -13.91 1.66 5.09
CA LEU A 11 -13.21 1.15 3.93
C LEU A 11 -11.87 1.87 3.71
N THR A 12 -11.87 3.20 3.82
CA THR A 12 -10.66 4.01 3.63
C THR A 12 -9.58 3.63 4.65
N ILE A 13 -9.95 3.56 5.94
CA ILE A 13 -9.03 3.19 7.02
C ILE A 13 -8.63 1.72 6.90
N GLY A 14 -9.58 0.81 6.69
CA GLY A 14 -9.32 -0.62 6.59
C GLY A 14 -8.34 -0.96 5.45
N VAL A 15 -8.60 -0.43 4.25
CA VAL A 15 -7.69 -0.61 3.10
C VAL A 15 -6.36 0.08 3.34
N GLY A 16 -6.35 1.28 3.92
CA GLY A 16 -5.11 1.99 4.28
C GLY A 16 -4.22 1.17 5.23
N VAL A 17 -4.79 0.54 6.24
CA VAL A 17 -4.07 -0.35 7.18
C VAL A 17 -3.50 -1.56 6.46
N LEU A 18 -4.26 -2.19 5.55
CA LEU A 18 -3.78 -3.35 4.78
C LEU A 18 -2.59 -2.99 3.87
N ILE A 19 -2.63 -1.82 3.23
CA ILE A 19 -1.52 -1.31 2.40
C ILE A 19 -0.26 -1.10 3.23
N VAL A 20 -0.38 -0.49 4.42
CA VAL A 20 0.76 -0.33 5.33
C VAL A 20 1.32 -1.69 5.75
N PHE A 21 0.45 -2.67 6.03
CA PHE A 21 0.88 -4.02 6.37
C PHE A 21 1.58 -4.73 5.19
N MET A 22 1.15 -4.50 3.95
CA MET A 22 1.85 -5.00 2.76
C MET A 22 3.27 -4.45 2.65
N PHE A 23 3.49 -3.14 2.88
CA PHE A 23 4.84 -2.57 2.92
C PHE A 23 5.71 -3.21 4.01
N PHE A 24 5.13 -3.47 5.18
CA PHE A 24 5.83 -4.17 6.27
C PHE A 24 6.24 -5.59 5.86
N ILE A 25 5.37 -6.33 5.17
CA ILE A 25 5.68 -7.68 4.66
C ILE A 25 6.80 -7.62 3.63
N ILE A 26 6.77 -6.69 2.67
CA ILE A 26 7.83 -6.55 1.65
C ILE A 26 9.18 -6.28 2.32
N TYR A 27 9.20 -5.46 3.37
CA TYR A 27 10.40 -5.18 4.16
C TYR A 27 10.90 -6.42 4.93
N ASP A 28 10.01 -7.16 5.61
CA ASP A 28 10.38 -8.41 6.30
C ASP A 28 10.90 -9.45 5.29
N LEU A 29 10.25 -9.57 4.13
CA LEU A 29 10.64 -10.49 3.07
C LEU A 29 12.03 -10.16 2.53
N GLY A 30 12.31 -8.89 2.21
CA GLY A 30 13.64 -8.47 1.75
C GLY A 30 14.74 -8.80 2.75
N LYS A 31 14.45 -8.64 4.06
CA LYS A 31 15.38 -9.00 5.14
C LYS A 31 15.56 -10.52 5.27
N LYS A 32 14.49 -11.31 5.21
CA LYS A 32 14.54 -12.79 5.26
C LYS A 32 15.18 -13.42 4.04
N SER A 33 14.97 -12.85 2.87
CA SER A 33 15.54 -13.35 1.62
C SER A 33 17.04 -13.07 1.49
N ASN A 34 17.69 -12.45 2.48
CA ASN A 34 19.07 -11.95 2.39
C ASN A 34 19.29 -11.12 1.11
N ALA A 35 18.24 -10.42 0.68
CA ALA A 35 18.33 -9.59 -0.50
C ALA A 35 19.30 -8.45 -0.16
N GLY A 36 20.49 -8.44 -0.77
CA GLY A 36 21.44 -7.35 -0.62
C GLY A 36 20.80 -6.01 -1.02
N LYS A 37 21.51 -4.88 -0.86
CA LYS A 37 20.95 -3.54 -1.14
C LYS A 37 20.22 -3.44 -2.50
N PHE A 38 20.77 -4.06 -3.53
CA PHE A 38 20.16 -4.08 -4.87
C PHE A 38 18.95 -5.03 -4.97
N GLY A 39 19.03 -6.19 -4.31
CA GLY A 39 17.92 -7.16 -4.28
C GLY A 39 16.70 -6.61 -3.58
N ASN A 40 16.87 -5.95 -2.42
CA ASN A 40 15.77 -5.32 -1.71
C ASN A 40 15.14 -4.19 -2.52
N PHE A 41 15.93 -3.42 -3.27
CA PHE A 41 15.42 -2.39 -4.18
C PHE A 41 14.54 -2.97 -5.27
N ILE A 42 14.99 -4.03 -5.96
CA ILE A 42 14.18 -4.72 -6.98
C ILE A 42 12.95 -5.36 -6.36
N LEU A 43 13.06 -5.95 -5.18
CA LEU A 43 11.94 -6.59 -4.48
C LEU A 43 10.85 -5.56 -4.13
N PHE A 44 11.27 -4.39 -3.65
CA PHE A 44 10.39 -3.27 -3.36
C PHE A 44 9.80 -2.66 -4.64
N LEU A 45 10.55 -2.61 -5.73
CA LEU A 45 10.03 -2.16 -7.03
C LEU A 45 9.00 -3.13 -7.58
N ALA A 46 9.31 -4.43 -7.68
CA ALA A 46 8.44 -5.43 -8.29
C ALA A 46 7.14 -5.65 -7.51
N LEU A 47 7.21 -5.72 -6.17
CA LEU A 47 6.05 -5.94 -5.32
C LEU A 47 5.34 -4.63 -4.93
N GLY A 48 6.10 -3.56 -4.74
CA GLY A 48 5.56 -2.25 -4.34
C GLY A 48 4.96 -1.44 -5.49
N LEU A 49 5.29 -1.72 -6.77
CA LEU A 49 4.74 -0.97 -7.91
C LEU A 49 3.21 -1.00 -7.95
N GLY A 50 2.60 -2.17 -7.74
CA GLY A 50 1.15 -2.34 -7.83
C GLY A 50 0.42 -1.52 -6.76
N MET A 51 0.98 -1.50 -5.55
CA MET A 51 0.46 -0.73 -4.44
C MET A 51 0.70 0.78 -4.62
N ALA A 52 1.86 1.18 -5.16
CA ALA A 52 2.13 2.56 -5.53
C ALA A 52 1.15 3.06 -6.61
N GLY A 53 0.84 2.22 -7.61
CA GLY A 53 -0.16 2.52 -8.64
C GLY A 53 -1.56 2.73 -8.05
N TYR A 54 -1.97 1.90 -7.09
CA TYR A 54 -3.22 2.10 -6.36
C TYR A 54 -3.22 3.41 -5.57
N LEU A 55 -2.15 3.72 -4.83
CA LEU A 55 -2.03 4.97 -4.08
C LEU A 55 -2.11 6.20 -4.98
N ILE A 56 -1.42 6.18 -6.12
CA ILE A 56 -1.50 7.24 -7.13
C ILE A 56 -2.94 7.39 -7.63
N LYS A 57 -3.64 6.29 -7.92
CA LYS A 57 -5.05 6.32 -8.34
C LYS A 57 -5.94 6.96 -7.26
N VAL A 58 -5.78 6.60 -5.99
CA VAL A 58 -6.54 7.19 -4.87
C VAL A 58 -6.27 8.68 -4.74
N ILE A 59 -5.01 9.09 -4.84
CA ILE A 59 -4.62 10.50 -4.78
C ILE A 59 -5.22 11.28 -5.95
N LEU A 60 -5.12 10.73 -7.17
CA LEU A 60 -5.71 11.36 -8.36
C LEU A 60 -7.22 11.46 -8.23
N GLN A 61 -7.89 10.42 -7.74
CA GLN A 61 -9.33 10.45 -7.49
C GLN A 61 -9.69 11.55 -6.49
N TYR A 62 -8.94 11.70 -5.40
CA TYR A 62 -9.16 12.76 -4.41
C TYR A 62 -8.98 14.19 -4.97
N TYR A 63 -8.11 14.38 -5.97
CA TYR A 63 -7.90 15.69 -6.60
C TYR A 63 -8.80 15.95 -7.81
N MET A 64 -9.36 14.89 -8.42
CA MET A 64 -10.24 14.97 -9.60
C MET A 64 -11.73 14.93 -9.25
N GLU A 65 -12.09 14.46 -8.05
CA GLU A 65 -13.38 14.68 -7.38
C GLU A 65 -13.44 16.07 -6.74
#